data_AF-A0A227J7S3-F1
#
_entry.id   AF-A0A227J7S3-F1
#
_cell.length_a   1.000
_cell.length_b   1.000
_cell.length_c   1.000
_cell.angle_alpha   90.00
_cell.angle_beta   90.00
_cell.angle_gamma   90.00
#
_symmetry.space_group_name_H-M   'P 1'
#
loop_
_entity.id
_entity.type
_entity.pdbx_description
1 polymer ?
#
loop_
_entity_poly.entity_id
_entity_poly.type
_entity_poly.pdbx_seq_one_letter_code
_entity_poly.pdbx_strand_id
1 'polypeptide(L)'
;LEKEHQELAEKTKEFSMLIEMILQDAVVPQDIFIAQLEDFIESQKRHLELEERKILPLIEELFTTEDWQHVESLWTESEDDPVFGDTIADRYKQLAERVRQSDMEFV
;
A
#
# COMPACT_ATOMS: atom_id res chain seq x y z
N LEU A 1 -2.24 13.65 -8.01
CA LEU A 1 -1.99 12.22 -7.72
C LEU A 1 -0.55 11.88 -8.04
N GLU A 2 -0.08 11.96 -9.29
CA GLU A 2 1.32 11.62 -9.63
C GLU A 2 2.38 12.30 -8.73
N LYS A 3 2.25 13.62 -8.50
CA LYS A 3 3.13 14.35 -7.58
C LYS A 3 3.07 13.84 -6.15
N GLU A 4 1.88 13.52 -5.64
CA GLU A 4 1.69 12.95 -4.30
C GLU A 4 2.34 11.55 -4.21
N HIS A 5 2.23 10.72 -5.25
CA HIS A 5 2.92 9.42 -5.28
C HIS A 5 4.44 9.59 -5.29
N GLN A 6 4.98 10.58 -6.01
CA GLN A 6 6.42 10.88 -5.99
C GLN A 6 6.88 11.30 -4.60
N GLU A 7 6.18 12.24 -3.97
CA GLU A 7 6.51 12.70 -2.61
C GLU A 7 6.40 11.55 -1.59
N LEU A 8 5.39 10.70 -1.74
CA LEU A 8 5.19 9.53 -0.88
C LEU A 8 6.28 8.47 -1.09
N ALA A 9 6.72 8.24 -2.32
CA ALA A 9 7.82 7.35 -2.63
C ALA A 9 9.15 7.86 -2.06
N GLU A 10 9.40 9.17 -2.11
CA GLU A 10 10.55 9.80 -1.48
C GLU A 10 10.53 9.60 0.03
N LYS A 11 9.42 9.90 0.71
CA LYS A 11 9.24 9.66 2.15
C LYS A 11 9.43 8.18 2.51
N THR A 12 8.89 7.27 1.70
CA THR A 12 9.06 5.81 1.90
C THR A 12 10.52 5.41 1.83
N LYS A 13 11.26 5.96 0.87
CA LYS A 13 12.70 5.71 0.71
C LYS A 13 13.49 6.27 1.89
N GLU A 14 13.18 7.48 2.35
CA GLU A 14 13.81 8.08 3.53
C GLU A 14 13.59 7.26 4.80
N PHE A 15 12.36 6.80 5.02
CA PHE A 15 12.05 5.92 6.13
C PHE A 15 12.78 4.57 6.03
N SER A 16 12.83 3.97 4.83
CA SER A 16 13.57 2.73 4.59
C SER A 16 15.05 2.88 4.89
N MET A 17 15.69 3.98 4.46
CA MET A 17 17.10 4.25 4.77
C MET A 17 17.32 4.36 6.28
N LEU A 18 16.39 4.96 7.01
CA LEU A 18 16.46 5.04 8.47
C LEU A 18 16.37 3.65 9.12
N ILE A 19 15.48 2.78 8.64
CA ILE A 19 15.42 1.38 9.09
C ILE A 19 16.72 0.64 8.79
N GLU A 20 17.29 0.80 7.60
CA GLU A 20 18.56 0.18 7.24
C GLU A 20 19.69 0.66 8.15
N MET A 21 19.77 1.94 8.47
CA MET A 21 20.76 2.47 9.42
C MET A 21 20.64 1.80 10.80
N ILE A 22 19.43 1.64 11.32
CA ILE A 22 19.20 0.95 12.61
C ILE A 22 19.65 -0.51 12.53
N LEU A 23 19.35 -1.20 11.42
CA LEU A 23 19.78 -2.59 11.19
C LEU A 23 21.30 -2.73 11.05
N GLN A 24 22.00 -1.68 10.65
CA GLN A 24 23.47 -1.61 10.58
C GLN A 24 24.11 -1.08 11.89
N ASP A 25 23.41 -1.18 13.02
CA ASP A 25 23.87 -0.79 14.36
C ASP A 25 24.12 0.73 14.53
N ALA A 26 23.54 1.57 13.67
CA ALA A 26 23.61 3.02 13.84
C ALA A 26 22.73 3.48 15.00
N VAL A 27 23.25 4.40 15.82
CA VAL A 27 22.50 4.99 16.93
C VAL A 27 21.54 6.04 16.40
N VAL A 28 20.26 5.66 16.28
CA VAL A 28 19.16 6.58 15.92
C VAL A 28 18.37 6.93 17.18
N PRO A 29 18.17 8.22 17.49
CA PRO A 29 17.33 8.62 18.61
C PRO A 29 15.88 8.18 18.39
N GLN A 30 15.30 7.55 19.41
CA GLN A 30 13.94 6.99 19.38
C GLN A 30 12.89 8.03 18.97
N ASP A 31 13.03 9.28 19.43
CA ASP A 31 12.08 10.36 19.13
C ASP A 31 12.02 10.66 17.62
N ILE A 32 13.17 10.66 16.93
CA ILE A 32 13.25 10.86 15.48
C ILE A 32 12.65 9.66 14.73
N PHE A 33 12.89 8.45 15.22
CA PHE A 33 12.30 7.26 14.62
C PHE A 33 10.78 7.26 14.70
N ILE A 34 10.23 7.56 15.89
CA ILE A 34 8.79 7.62 16.11
C ILE A 34 8.16 8.71 15.23
N ALA A 35 8.75 9.92 15.20
CA ALA A 35 8.23 11.01 14.39
C ALA A 35 8.21 10.68 12.88
N GLN A 36 9.29 10.07 12.35
CA GLN A 36 9.36 9.62 10.95
C GLN A 36 8.35 8.52 10.65
N LEU A 37 8.16 7.57 11.57
CA LEU A 37 7.17 6.50 11.43
C LEU A 37 5.73 7.06 11.43
N GLU A 38 5.42 7.99 12.33
CA GLU A 38 4.10 8.63 12.38
C GLU A 38 3.81 9.42 11.11
N ASP A 39 4.75 10.24 10.62
CA ASP A 39 4.60 10.99 9.37
C ASP A 39 4.41 10.05 8.16
N PHE A 40 5.17 8.95 8.11
CA PHE A 40 5.04 7.93 7.08
C PHE A 40 3.64 7.31 7.09
N ILE A 41 3.18 6.83 8.24
CA ILE A 41 1.85 6.20 8.37
C ILE A 41 0.73 7.19 8.02
N GLU A 42 0.79 8.41 8.55
CA GLU A 42 -0.24 9.41 8.28
C GLU A 42 -0.29 9.78 6.79
N SER A 43 0.87 9.98 6.17
CA SER A 43 0.96 10.32 4.74
C SER A 43 0.40 9.20 3.85
N GLN A 44 0.75 7.94 4.13
CA GLN A 44 0.23 6.77 3.41
C GLN A 44 -1.29 6.63 3.59
N LYS A 45 -1.77 6.74 4.83
CA LYS A 45 -3.19 6.62 5.13
C LYS A 45 -4.02 7.71 4.46
N ARG A 46 -3.55 8.96 4.50
CA ARG A 46 -4.23 10.09 3.87
C ARG A 46 -4.32 9.91 2.36
N HIS A 47 -3.28 9.36 1.75
CA HIS A 47 -3.23 9.05 0.33
C HIS A 47 -4.29 7.99 -0.04
N LEU A 48 -4.29 6.85 0.67
CA LEU A 48 -5.29 5.79 0.48
C LEU A 48 -6.72 6.30 0.69
N GLU A 49 -6.98 7.08 1.74
CA GLU A 49 -8.32 7.65 1.99
C GLU A 49 -8.81 8.54 0.84
N LEU A 50 -7.90 9.23 0.14
CA LEU A 50 -8.25 10.04 -1.03
C LEU A 50 -8.58 9.15 -2.23
N GLU A 51 -7.79 8.10 -2.45
CA GLU A 51 -8.03 7.14 -3.52
C GLU A 51 -9.36 6.42 -3.32
N GLU A 52 -9.60 5.86 -2.13
CA GLU A 52 -10.82 5.13 -1.78
C GLU A 52 -12.08 5.99 -1.84
N ARG A 53 -12.02 7.23 -1.35
CA ARG A 53 -13.24 8.08 -1.29
C ARG A 53 -13.55 8.80 -2.60
N LYS A 54 -12.59 8.95 -3.50
CA LYS A 54 -12.75 9.81 -4.68
C LYS A 54 -12.35 9.12 -5.97
N ILE A 55 -11.21 8.45 -6.00
CA ILE A 55 -10.63 7.99 -7.27
C ILE A 55 -11.21 6.63 -7.66
N LEU A 56 -11.19 5.65 -6.77
CA LEU A 56 -11.79 4.33 -7.00
C LEU A 56 -13.28 4.41 -7.38
N PRO A 57 -14.16 5.14 -6.65
CA PRO A 57 -15.56 5.24 -7.04
C PRO A 57 -15.75 5.91 -8.40
N LEU A 58 -14.93 6.91 -8.76
CA LEU A 58 -14.98 7.51 -10.09
C LEU A 58 -14.54 6.54 -11.18
N ILE A 59 -13.56 5.68 -10.92
CA ILE A 59 -13.15 4.63 -11.84
C ILE A 59 -14.32 3.64 -12.03
N GLU A 60 -14.97 3.20 -10.94
CA GLU A 60 -16.13 2.30 -11.02
C GLU A 60 -17.32 2.92 -11.79
N GLU A 61 -17.59 4.21 -11.61
CA GLU A 61 -18.70 4.89 -12.29
C GLU A 61 -18.41 5.19 -13.77
N LEU A 62 -17.15 5.43 -14.14
CA LEU A 62 -16.78 5.90 -15.48
C LEU A 62 -16.23 4.78 -16.38
N PHE A 63 -15.62 3.75 -15.82
CA PHE A 63 -15.01 2.68 -16.62
C PHE A 63 -16.10 1.76 -17.17
N THR A 64 -16.03 1.51 -18.46
CA THR A 64 -16.85 0.48 -19.09
C THR A 64 -16.19 -0.89 -18.92
N THR A 65 -16.95 -1.95 -19.20
CA THR A 65 -16.40 -3.31 -19.23
C THR A 65 -15.21 -3.43 -20.19
N GLU A 66 -15.23 -2.71 -21.31
CA GLU A 66 -14.13 -2.71 -22.29
C GLU A 66 -12.85 -2.05 -21.72
N ASP A 67 -12.99 -0.98 -20.93
CA ASP A 67 -11.86 -0.33 -20.26
C ASP A 67 -11.23 -1.25 -19.21
N TRP A 68 -12.04 -1.95 -18.42
CA TRP A 68 -11.55 -2.94 -17.47
C TRP A 68 -10.83 -4.12 -18.14
N GLN A 69 -11.38 -4.64 -19.24
CA GLN A 69 -10.73 -5.70 -20.02
C GLN A 69 -9.41 -5.22 -20.63
N HIS A 70 -9.32 -3.95 -21.02
CA HIS A 70 -8.07 -3.37 -21.51
C HIS A 70 -7.02 -3.30 -20.41
N VAL A 71 -7.38 -2.81 -19.22
CA VAL A 71 -6.48 -2.76 -18.05
C VAL A 71 -6.01 -4.16 -17.65
N GLU A 72 -6.93 -5.13 -17.59
CA GLU A 72 -6.61 -6.53 -17.31
C GLU A 72 -5.65 -7.11 -18.36
N SER A 73 -5.84 -6.79 -19.63
CA SER A 73 -4.95 -7.23 -20.71
C SER A 73 -3.54 -6.64 -20.62
N LEU A 74 -3.34 -5.50 -19.94
CA LEU A 74 -2.02 -4.92 -19.68
C LEU A 74 -1.34 -5.56 -18.46
N TRP A 75 -2.10 -6.28 -17.64
CA TRP A 75 -1.60 -7.01 -16.48
C TRP A 75 -0.91 -8.31 -16.94
N THR A 76 0.35 -8.18 -17.34
CA THR A 76 1.15 -9.29 -17.89
C THR A 76 1.78 -10.19 -16.82
N GLU A 77 1.82 -9.73 -15.56
CA GLU A 77 2.44 -10.46 -14.45
C GLU A 77 1.37 -11.24 -13.68
N SER A 78 1.29 -12.53 -13.99
CA SER A 78 0.54 -13.51 -13.21
C SER A 78 1.37 -13.96 -12.01
N GLU A 79 1.87 -13.00 -11.23
CA GLU A 79 2.20 -13.34 -9.84
C GLU A 79 0.86 -13.50 -9.13
N ASP A 80 0.58 -14.73 -8.71
CA ASP A 80 -0.60 -15.06 -7.90
C ASP A 80 -0.66 -14.04 -6.75
N ASP A 81 -1.81 -13.38 -6.61
CA ASP A 81 -1.93 -12.27 -5.67
C ASP A 81 -1.46 -12.75 -4.28
N PRO A 82 -0.44 -12.14 -3.68
CA PRO A 82 0.22 -12.68 -2.51
C PRO A 82 -0.67 -12.71 -1.25
N VAL A 83 -1.85 -12.07 -1.31
CA VAL A 83 -2.81 -11.92 -0.21
C VAL A 83 -4.16 -12.59 -0.55
N PHE A 84 -4.59 -12.52 -1.80
CA PHE A 84 -5.93 -12.92 -2.29
C PHE A 84 -5.89 -14.04 -3.34
N GLY A 85 -4.71 -14.44 -3.81
CA GLY A 85 -4.51 -15.54 -4.75
C GLY A 85 -4.69 -16.92 -4.13
N ASP A 86 -4.51 -17.96 -4.93
CA ASP A 86 -4.66 -19.36 -4.49
C ASP A 86 -3.51 -19.77 -3.53
N THR A 87 -2.34 -19.15 -3.70
CA THR A 87 -1.14 -19.37 -2.89
C THR A 87 -0.74 -18.10 -2.13
N ILE A 88 -1.23 -17.98 -0.89
CA ILE A 88 -0.79 -16.90 0.01
C ILE A 88 0.69 -17.10 0.33
N ALA A 89 1.53 -16.18 -0.14
CA ALA A 89 2.95 -16.18 0.18
C ALA A 89 3.14 -16.08 1.70
N ASP A 90 4.04 -16.90 2.26
CA ASP A 90 4.20 -17.08 3.72
C ASP A 90 4.38 -15.76 4.48
N ARG A 91 5.10 -14.80 3.85
CA ARG A 91 5.34 -13.45 4.36
C ARG A 91 4.06 -12.61 4.55
N TYR A 92 3.00 -12.90 3.80
CA TYR A 92 1.76 -12.12 3.78
C TYR A 92 0.58 -12.82 4.47
N LYS A 93 0.78 -14.02 5.04
CA LYS A 93 -0.29 -14.78 5.73
C LYS A 93 -1.05 -13.97 6.78
N GLN A 94 -0.33 -13.26 7.65
CA GLN A 94 -0.97 -12.47 8.71
C GLN A 94 -1.77 -11.27 8.16
N LEU A 95 -1.32 -10.70 7.03
CA LEU A 95 -2.05 -9.63 6.35
C LEU A 95 -3.32 -10.19 5.72
N ALA A 96 -3.22 -11.31 4.99
CA ALA A 96 -4.35 -12.00 4.38
C ALA A 96 -5.41 -12.40 5.42
N GLU A 97 -4.99 -12.91 6.58
CA GLU A 97 -5.90 -13.22 7.69
C GLU A 97 -6.65 -11.99 8.20
N ARG A 98 -5.95 -10.86 8.41
CA ARG A 98 -6.61 -9.61 8.86
C ARG A 98 -7.56 -9.06 7.82
N VAL A 99 -7.16 -9.03 6.54
CA VAL A 99 -8.01 -8.50 5.47
C VAL A 99 -9.28 -9.32 5.34
N ARG A 100 -9.17 -10.66 5.39
CA ARG A 100 -10.35 -11.56 5.41
C ARG A 100 -11.23 -11.37 6.64
N GLN A 101 -10.65 -11.03 7.79
CA GLN A 101 -11.42 -10.72 9.00
C GLN A 101 -12.18 -9.39 8.87
N SER A 102 -11.54 -8.35 8.33
CA SER A 102 -12.22 -7.07 8.10
C SER A 102 -13.34 -7.18 7.08
N ASP A 103 -13.20 -7.99 6.02
CA ASP A 103 -14.30 -8.28 5.07
C ASP A 103 -15.53 -8.90 5.76
N MET A 104 -15.31 -9.76 6.77
CA MET A 104 -16.37 -10.37 7.58
C MET A 104 -16.97 -9.42 8.64
N GLU A 105 -16.33 -8.29 8.97
CA GLU A 105 -16.84 -7.31 9.93
C GLU A 105 -17.75 -6.24 9.28
N PHE A 106 -17.84 -6.21 7.94
CA PHE A 106 -18.72 -5.32 7.18
C PHE A 106 -19.98 -6.02 6.61
N VAL A 107 -20.33 -7.23 7.09
CA VAL A 107 -21.59 -7.94 6.78
C VAL A 107 -22.63 -7.76 7.89
#